data_AF-A0A2P8CBW0-F1
#
_entry.id   AF-A0A2P8CBW0-F1
#
_cell.length_a   1.000
_cell.length_b   1.000
_cell.length_c   1.000
_cell.angle_alpha   90.00
_cell.angle_beta   90.00
_cell.angle_gamma   90.00
#
_symmetry.space_group_name_H-M   'P 1'
#
loop_
_entity.id
_entity.type
_entity.pdbx_description
1 polymer ?
#
loop_
_entity_poly.entity_id
_entity_poly.type
_entity_poly.pdbx_seq_one_letter_code
_entity_poly.pdbx_strand_id
1 'polypeptide(L)'
;MKKLFLLSALFIAGLTMSANAQVVKDHAIGLRFGGGNGFGTEVSYQHGLSNLNRLEFDLGLISHSDYTAWGLTGIYQWVWPLGDGFNWYVGPGVKVGSWDYKNSYTGSGSSGFYLAAAGNVGIEYAWPFGLQLGLDMRPELGLVNHGDNFDFNLGLGVRYQF
;
A
#
# COMPACT_ATOMS: atom_id res chain seq x y z
N MET A 1 42.91 -4.57 1.21
CA MET A 1 42.90 -3.59 0.08
C MET A 1 41.79 -3.86 -0.93
N LYS A 2 41.65 -5.06 -1.53
CA LYS A 2 40.59 -5.36 -2.51
C LYS A 2 39.15 -5.17 -2.00
N LYS A 3 38.88 -5.53 -0.73
CA LYS A 3 37.55 -5.37 -0.10
C LYS A 3 37.15 -3.89 0.10
N LEU A 4 38.13 -3.02 0.38
CA LEU A 4 37.90 -1.59 0.56
C LEU A 4 37.64 -0.90 -0.79
N PHE A 5 38.33 -1.36 -1.84
CA PHE A 5 38.13 -0.89 -3.22
C PHE A 5 36.75 -1.29 -3.77
N LEU A 6 36.27 -2.50 -3.45
CA LEU A 6 34.91 -2.95 -3.75
C LEU A 6 33.85 -2.13 -3.01
N LEU A 7 34.06 -1.83 -1.71
CA LEU A 7 33.16 -0.97 -0.95
C LEU A 7 33.09 0.45 -1.54
N SER A 8 34.25 1.04 -1.86
CA SER A 8 34.29 2.37 -2.48
C SER A 8 33.69 2.39 -3.88
N ALA A 9 33.87 1.31 -4.66
CA ALA A 9 33.25 1.19 -5.98
C ALA A 9 31.72 1.05 -5.89
N LEU A 10 31.20 0.29 -4.92
CA LEU A 10 29.75 0.26 -4.64
C LEU A 10 29.22 1.62 -4.17
N PHE A 11 29.97 2.33 -3.34
CA PHE A 11 29.58 3.65 -2.83
C PHE A 11 29.55 4.70 -3.95
N ILE A 12 30.53 4.67 -4.85
CA ILE A 12 30.61 5.59 -6.00
C ILE A 12 29.58 5.22 -7.08
N ALA A 13 29.33 3.93 -7.33
CA ALA A 13 28.25 3.50 -8.22
C ALA A 13 26.85 3.89 -7.69
N GLY A 14 26.67 3.92 -6.36
CA GLY A 14 25.46 4.44 -5.72
C GLY A 14 25.29 5.95 -5.84
N LEU A 15 26.36 6.71 -6.05
CA LEU A 15 26.33 8.19 -6.18
C LEU A 15 25.98 8.65 -7.61
N THR A 16 26.19 7.82 -8.64
CA THR A 16 26.02 8.20 -10.06
C THR A 16 24.58 8.10 -10.59
N MET A 17 23.58 7.74 -9.78
CA MET A 17 22.17 7.66 -10.21
C MET A 17 21.38 8.97 -10.08
N SER A 18 22.07 10.11 -9.92
CA SER A 18 21.45 11.41 -9.63
C SER A 18 20.97 12.15 -10.90
N ALA A 19 20.25 11.49 -11.80
CA ALA A 19 19.37 12.18 -12.73
C ALA A 19 17.99 12.25 -12.06
N ASN A 20 17.75 13.32 -11.30
CA ASN A 20 16.54 13.52 -10.51
C ASN A 20 15.32 13.76 -11.42
N ALA A 21 14.78 12.68 -12.00
CA ALA A 21 13.36 12.61 -12.30
C ALA A 21 12.62 12.46 -10.96
N GLN A 22 11.56 13.23 -10.75
CA GLN A 22 10.69 13.10 -9.59
C GLN A 22 10.19 11.65 -9.52
N VAL A 23 10.67 10.89 -8.52
CA VAL A 23 10.37 9.45 -8.34
C VAL A 23 8.91 9.29 -7.93
N VAL A 24 8.46 10.14 -7.01
CA VAL A 24 7.09 10.18 -6.48
C VAL A 24 6.35 11.37 -7.07
N LYS A 25 5.31 11.12 -7.85
CA LYS A 25 4.40 12.16 -8.36
C LYS A 25 3.54 12.76 -7.24
N ASP A 26 3.05 13.98 -7.45
CA ASP A 26 2.26 14.71 -6.46
C ASP A 26 0.98 13.95 -6.11
N HIS A 27 0.34 13.34 -7.12
CA HIS A 27 -0.85 12.53 -6.94
C HIS A 27 -0.83 11.28 -7.81
N ALA A 28 -1.43 10.20 -7.30
CA ALA A 28 -1.85 9.07 -8.11
C ALA A 28 -3.19 8.52 -7.62
N ILE A 29 -4.04 8.05 -8.53
CA ILE A 29 -5.31 7.40 -8.17
C ILE A 29 -5.54 6.16 -9.02
N GLY A 30 -6.15 5.15 -8.42
CA GLY A 30 -6.58 3.97 -9.16
C GLY A 30 -7.13 2.91 -8.24
N LEU A 31 -6.81 1.66 -8.57
CA LEU A 31 -7.33 0.49 -7.87
C LEU A 31 -6.18 -0.35 -7.34
N ARG A 32 -6.40 -0.93 -6.17
CA ARG A 32 -5.55 -1.97 -5.59
C ARG A 32 -6.38 -3.23 -5.46
N PHE A 33 -5.91 -4.31 -6.09
CA PHE A 33 -6.55 -5.61 -6.08
C PHE A 33 -5.76 -6.53 -5.16
N GLY A 34 -6.31 -6.92 -4.03
CA GLY A 34 -5.62 -7.80 -3.08
C GLY A 34 -6.60 -8.63 -2.25
N GLY A 35 -6.12 -9.76 -1.73
CA GLY A 35 -6.92 -10.71 -0.98
C GLY A 35 -6.34 -10.94 0.41
N GLY A 36 -6.87 -10.22 1.39
CA GLY A 36 -6.66 -10.39 2.84
C GLY A 36 -7.96 -10.00 3.56
N ASN A 37 -8.17 -10.54 4.75
CA ASN A 37 -9.41 -10.67 5.51
C ASN A 37 -10.45 -9.54 5.31
N GLY A 38 -11.23 -9.64 4.24
CA GLY A 38 -12.52 -8.95 4.12
C GLY A 38 -12.57 -7.65 3.32
N PHE A 39 -11.55 -7.27 2.54
CA PHE A 39 -11.68 -6.19 1.55
C PHE A 39 -11.02 -6.62 0.24
N GLY A 40 -11.82 -6.74 -0.83
CA GLY A 40 -11.37 -7.14 -2.15
C GLY A 40 -10.66 -5.99 -2.88
N THR A 41 -11.28 -5.48 -3.95
CA THR A 41 -10.75 -4.30 -4.65
C THR A 41 -10.91 -3.04 -3.81
N GLU A 42 -9.85 -2.26 -3.70
CA GLU A 42 -9.80 -0.98 -2.99
C GLU A 42 -9.59 0.17 -3.97
N VAL A 43 -10.22 1.32 -3.72
CA VAL A 43 -9.87 2.58 -4.37
C VAL A 43 -8.62 3.12 -3.68
N SER A 44 -7.55 3.30 -4.45
CA SER A 44 -6.26 3.70 -3.93
C SER A 44 -5.88 5.10 -4.39
N TYR A 45 -5.46 5.94 -3.45
CA TYR A 45 -4.97 7.29 -3.70
C TYR A 45 -3.62 7.50 -3.05
N GLN A 46 -2.67 8.05 -3.80
CA GLN A 46 -1.35 8.41 -3.33
C GLN A 46 -1.17 9.93 -3.38
N HIS A 47 -0.54 10.47 -2.35
CA HIS A 47 -0.15 11.87 -2.26
C HIS A 47 1.36 11.99 -1.97
N GLY A 48 2.11 12.50 -2.95
CA GLY A 48 3.52 12.78 -2.82
C GLY A 48 3.77 13.88 -1.78
N LEU A 49 4.64 13.59 -0.80
CA LEU A 49 5.08 14.56 0.21
C LEU A 49 6.45 15.16 -0.15
N SER A 50 7.24 14.40 -0.91
CA SER A 50 8.56 14.79 -1.40
C SER A 50 8.95 13.84 -2.54
N ASN A 51 10.14 14.03 -3.11
CA ASN A 51 10.68 13.14 -4.14
C ASN A 51 10.80 11.67 -3.71
N LEU A 52 10.89 11.37 -2.40
CA LEU A 52 11.15 10.02 -1.88
C LEU A 52 10.14 9.56 -0.83
N ASN A 53 9.06 10.31 -0.60
CA ASN A 53 8.07 9.97 0.43
C ASN A 53 6.65 10.30 -0.06
N ARG A 54 5.69 9.44 0.27
CA ARG A 54 4.26 9.66 -0.03
C ARG A 54 3.37 9.09 1.05
N LEU A 55 2.11 9.52 1.03
CA LEU A 55 1.01 8.84 1.70
C LEU A 55 0.24 8.01 0.69
N GLU A 56 -0.24 6.85 1.10
CA GLU A 56 -1.20 6.01 0.36
C GLU A 56 -2.44 5.80 1.23
N PHE A 57 -3.60 5.95 0.62
CA PHE A 57 -4.91 5.72 1.23
C PHE A 57 -5.70 4.74 0.37
N ASP A 58 -6.18 3.67 0.98
CA ASP A 58 -6.94 2.63 0.29
C ASP A 58 -8.30 2.44 0.95
N LEU A 59 -9.37 2.71 0.19
CA LEU A 59 -10.74 2.55 0.61
C LEU A 59 -11.35 1.28 -0.01
N GLY A 60 -11.62 0.29 0.84
CA GLY A 60 -12.35 -0.92 0.50
C GLY A 60 -13.82 -0.81 0.88
N LEU A 61 -14.71 -1.25 -0.01
CA LEU A 61 -16.15 -1.35 0.24
C LEU A 61 -16.63 -2.75 -0.11
N ILE A 62 -17.33 -3.40 0.81
CA ILE A 62 -17.98 -4.70 0.60
C ILE A 62 -19.48 -4.57 0.79
N SER A 63 -20.23 -5.15 -0.14
CA SER A 63 -21.66 -5.41 0.02
C SER A 63 -21.91 -6.89 -0.21
N HIS A 64 -22.34 -7.60 0.84
CA HIS A 64 -22.74 -9.00 0.79
C HIS A 64 -24.25 -9.13 1.01
N SER A 65 -24.83 -10.33 0.86
CA SER A 65 -26.25 -10.56 1.15
C SER A 65 -26.61 -10.27 2.62
N ASP A 66 -25.64 -10.47 3.51
CA ASP A 66 -25.88 -10.52 4.96
C ASP A 66 -25.30 -9.32 5.70
N TYR A 67 -24.27 -8.68 5.14
CA TYR A 67 -23.59 -7.54 5.76
C TYR A 67 -23.04 -6.57 4.72
N THR A 68 -22.76 -5.35 5.18
CA THR A 68 -21.95 -4.36 4.46
C THR A 68 -20.74 -4.04 5.30
N ALA A 69 -19.60 -3.79 4.67
CA ALA A 69 -18.40 -3.38 5.38
C ALA A 69 -17.63 -2.31 4.60
N TRP A 70 -16.90 -1.48 5.32
CA TRP A 70 -15.94 -0.56 4.75
C TRP A 70 -14.63 -0.61 5.53
N GLY A 71 -13.53 -0.35 4.84
CA GLY A 71 -12.20 -0.31 5.40
C GLY A 71 -11.39 0.80 4.77
N LEU A 72 -10.64 1.52 5.58
CA LEU A 72 -9.70 2.55 5.15
C LEU A 72 -8.32 2.22 5.70
N THR A 73 -7.36 2.06 4.80
CA THR A 73 -5.94 1.91 5.12
C THR A 73 -5.23 3.23 4.83
N GLY A 74 -4.36 3.67 5.73
CA GLY A 74 -3.49 4.83 5.53
C GLY A 74 -2.05 4.45 5.81
N ILE A 75 -1.15 4.69 4.86
CA ILE A 75 0.26 4.26 4.91
C ILE A 75 1.17 5.42 4.54
N TYR A 76 2.23 5.62 5.32
CA TYR A 76 3.34 6.46 4.93
C TYR A 76 4.41 5.59 4.28
N GLN A 77 4.84 5.93 3.07
CA GLN A 77 5.80 5.13 2.31
C GLN A 77 7.07 5.94 2.04
N TRP A 78 8.22 5.36 2.37
CA TRP A 78 9.50 5.72 1.79
C TRP A 78 9.65 5.02 0.44
N VAL A 79 10.09 5.75 -0.59
CA VAL A 79 10.19 5.29 -1.97
C VAL A 79 11.60 5.52 -2.47
N TRP A 80 12.21 4.50 -3.07
CA TRP A 80 13.54 4.59 -3.67
C TRP A 80 13.51 4.12 -5.13
N PRO A 81 14.18 4.87 -6.02
CA PRO A 81 14.31 4.46 -7.41
C PRO A 81 15.27 3.27 -7.54
N LEU A 82 14.89 2.32 -8.40
CA LEU A 82 15.76 1.24 -8.89
C LEU A 82 16.28 1.51 -10.31
N GLY A 83 15.70 2.48 -11.01
CA GLY A 83 16.08 2.89 -12.37
C GLY A 83 14.96 2.68 -13.39
N ASP A 84 14.99 3.45 -14.48
CA ASP A 84 14.09 3.31 -15.63
C ASP A 84 12.57 3.32 -15.32
N GLY A 85 12.17 3.98 -14.23
CA GLY A 85 10.78 4.03 -13.75
C GLY A 85 10.42 2.96 -12.72
N PHE A 86 11.30 2.00 -12.45
CA PHE A 86 11.14 1.06 -11.33
C PHE A 86 11.48 1.71 -10.00
N ASN A 87 10.63 1.48 -9.00
CA ASN A 87 10.83 1.90 -7.62
C ASN A 87 10.52 0.75 -6.66
N TRP A 88 11.13 0.77 -5.48
CA TRP A 88 10.66 -0.02 -4.35
C TRP A 88 10.27 0.91 -3.21
N TYR A 89 9.37 0.43 -2.36
CA TYR A 89 8.89 1.20 -1.22
C TYR A 89 8.64 0.31 -0.01
N VAL A 90 8.71 0.95 1.16
CA VAL A 90 8.34 0.37 2.43
C VAL A 90 7.69 1.43 3.31
N GLY A 91 6.79 1.04 4.21
CA GLY A 91 6.05 2.00 4.99
C GLY A 91 5.24 1.43 6.15
N PRO A 92 5.16 2.13 7.28
CA PRO A 92 4.18 1.85 8.32
C PRO A 92 2.84 2.53 8.01
N GLY A 93 1.78 2.01 8.60
CA GLY A 93 0.44 2.53 8.45
C GLY A 93 -0.52 1.99 9.51
N VAL A 94 -1.78 2.34 9.32
CA VAL A 94 -2.91 1.89 10.13
C VAL A 94 -4.09 1.57 9.24
N LYS A 95 -4.96 0.69 9.72
CA LYS A 95 -6.20 0.36 9.04
C LYS A 95 -7.35 0.40 10.03
N VAL A 96 -8.45 1.00 9.59
CA VAL A 96 -9.68 1.10 10.36
C VAL A 96 -10.86 0.70 9.48
N GLY A 97 -11.92 0.20 10.08
CA GLY A 97 -13.14 -0.05 9.33
C GLY A 97 -14.26 -0.59 10.18
N SER A 98 -15.40 -0.80 9.55
CA SER A 98 -16.63 -1.22 10.21
C SER A 98 -17.36 -2.25 9.36
N TRP A 99 -18.13 -3.12 10.01
CA TRP A 99 -19.10 -3.99 9.36
C TRP A 99 -20.45 -3.88 10.05
N ASP A 100 -21.50 -3.94 9.24
CA ASP A 100 -22.89 -3.85 9.67
C ASP A 100 -23.70 -5.00 9.08
N TYR A 101 -24.36 -5.77 9.94
CA TYR A 101 -25.29 -6.81 9.51
C TYR A 101 -26.60 -6.19 9.05
N LYS A 102 -27.16 -6.72 7.96
CA LYS A 102 -28.44 -6.27 7.41
C LYS A 102 -29.60 -6.77 8.28
N ASN A 103 -30.71 -6.03 8.29
CA ASN A 103 -31.91 -6.39 9.07
C ASN A 103 -32.50 -7.78 8.73
N SER A 104 -32.19 -8.31 7.54
CA SER A 104 -32.58 -9.65 7.10
C SER A 104 -31.70 -10.77 7.65
N TYR A 105 -30.60 -10.44 8.32
CA TYR A 105 -29.68 -11.40 8.90
C TYR A 105 -30.27 -12.00 10.19
N THR A 106 -30.43 -13.33 10.22
CA THR A 106 -31.03 -14.07 11.34
C THR A 106 -30.01 -14.79 12.22
N GLY A 107 -28.71 -14.56 11.99
CA GLY A 107 -27.61 -15.14 12.77
C GLY A 107 -27.25 -14.33 14.03
N SER A 108 -26.33 -14.86 14.84
CA SER A 108 -25.89 -14.26 16.12
C SER A 108 -24.77 -13.22 16.00
N GLY A 109 -24.61 -12.60 14.82
CA GLY A 109 -23.54 -11.64 14.54
C GLY A 109 -23.88 -10.23 15.03
N SER A 110 -22.89 -9.53 15.59
CA SER A 110 -23.00 -8.11 15.95
C SER A 110 -22.19 -7.25 14.97
N SER A 111 -22.73 -6.09 14.61
CA SER A 111 -21.94 -5.04 13.95
C SER A 111 -20.73 -4.67 14.79
N GLY A 112 -19.69 -4.14 14.15
CA GLY A 112 -18.48 -3.80 14.87
C GLY A 112 -17.52 -2.95 14.08
N PHE A 113 -16.51 -2.48 14.79
CA PHE A 113 -15.40 -1.68 14.29
C PHE A 113 -14.10 -2.44 14.52
N TYR A 114 -13.17 -2.36 13.56
CA TYR A 114 -11.83 -2.89 13.70
C TYR A 114 -10.76 -1.79 13.55
N LEU A 115 -9.64 -2.01 14.24
CA LEU A 115 -8.41 -1.22 14.13
C LEU A 115 -7.23 -2.18 14.04
N ALA A 116 -6.31 -1.91 13.12
CA ALA A 116 -5.08 -2.66 12.94
C ALA A 116 -3.89 -1.71 12.68
N ALA A 117 -2.70 -2.13 13.13
CA ALA A 117 -1.45 -1.59 12.63
C ALA A 117 -1.16 -2.25 11.27
N ALA A 118 -0.68 -1.48 10.30
CA ALA A 118 -0.37 -1.97 8.97
C ALA A 118 1.10 -1.70 8.63
N GLY A 119 1.71 -2.61 7.88
CA GLY A 119 2.96 -2.38 7.18
C GLY A 119 2.75 -2.54 5.69
N ASN A 120 3.68 -2.02 4.90
CA ASN A 120 3.64 -2.17 3.46
C ASN A 120 5.03 -2.25 2.89
N VAL A 121 5.23 -3.17 1.96
CA VAL A 121 6.48 -3.31 1.20
C VAL A 121 6.12 -3.71 -0.22
N GLY A 122 6.72 -3.07 -1.21
CA GLY A 122 6.36 -3.35 -2.58
C GLY A 122 7.36 -2.82 -3.58
N ILE A 123 7.10 -3.18 -4.83
CA ILE A 123 7.78 -2.67 -6.01
C ILE A 123 6.76 -2.07 -6.95
N GLU A 124 7.17 -1.10 -7.75
CA GLU A 124 6.33 -0.50 -8.77
C GLU A 124 7.11 -0.11 -10.00
N TYR A 125 6.39 0.05 -11.10
CA TYR A 125 6.87 0.62 -12.33
C TYR A 125 5.98 1.79 -12.73
N ALA A 126 6.58 2.96 -12.92
CA ALA A 126 5.91 4.18 -13.37
C ALA A 126 6.30 4.48 -14.82
N TRP A 127 5.31 4.49 -15.72
CA TRP A 127 5.49 4.84 -17.12
C TRP A 127 5.53 6.37 -17.32
N PRO A 128 6.24 6.87 -18.33
CA PRO A 128 6.28 8.30 -18.67
C PRO A 128 4.91 8.92 -18.99
N PHE A 129 3.95 8.12 -19.45
CA PHE A 129 2.58 8.58 -19.77
C PHE A 129 1.63 8.58 -18.55
N GLY A 130 2.14 8.33 -17.35
CA GLY A 130 1.41 8.47 -16.08
C GLY A 130 0.81 7.19 -15.52
N LEU A 131 0.85 6.05 -16.23
CA LEU A 131 0.44 4.78 -15.62
C LEU A 131 1.47 4.33 -14.58
N GLN A 132 1.00 3.72 -13.50
CA GLN A 132 1.82 3.06 -12.48
C GLN A 132 1.23 1.68 -12.20
N LEU A 133 2.08 0.65 -12.20
CA LEU A 133 1.74 -0.69 -11.74
C LEU A 133 2.56 -1.00 -10.50
N GLY A 134 1.92 -1.50 -9.45
CA GLY A 134 2.55 -1.87 -8.19
C GLY A 134 2.24 -3.30 -7.80
N LEU A 135 3.20 -4.00 -7.20
CA LEU A 135 2.99 -5.26 -6.51
C LEU A 135 3.48 -5.08 -5.08
N ASP A 136 2.59 -5.27 -4.12
CA ASP A 136 2.86 -4.99 -2.71
C ASP A 136 2.37 -6.09 -1.78
N MET A 137 3.02 -6.18 -0.63
CA MET A 137 2.63 -6.99 0.49
C MET A 137 2.27 -6.07 1.65
N ARG A 138 1.17 -6.40 2.33
CA ARG A 138 0.62 -5.63 3.44
C ARG A 138 0.37 -6.53 4.65
N PRO A 139 1.37 -6.68 5.55
CA PRO A 139 1.12 -7.28 6.86
C PRO A 139 0.23 -6.36 7.70
N GLU A 140 -0.76 -6.94 8.37
CA GLU A 140 -1.68 -6.24 9.26
C GLU A 140 -1.68 -6.95 10.63
N LEU A 141 -1.55 -6.19 11.71
CA LEU A 141 -1.64 -6.68 13.08
C LEU A 141 -2.89 -6.09 13.73
N GLY A 142 -3.84 -6.96 14.06
CA GLY A 142 -5.09 -6.61 14.71
C GLY A 142 -4.88 -6.02 16.10
N LEU A 143 -5.49 -4.86 16.37
CA LEU A 143 -5.46 -4.21 17.67
C LEU A 143 -6.84 -4.24 18.36
N VAL A 144 -7.92 -4.09 17.59
CA VAL A 144 -9.30 -4.11 18.07
C VAL A 144 -10.16 -4.93 17.12
N ASN A 145 -10.89 -5.91 17.65
CA ASN A 145 -11.88 -6.76 16.94
C ASN A 145 -11.44 -7.25 15.55
N HIS A 146 -10.16 -7.56 15.37
CA HIS A 146 -9.59 -7.94 14.09
C HIS A 146 -9.14 -9.40 14.16
N GLY A 147 -10.12 -10.31 13.94
CA GLY A 147 -9.99 -11.77 13.77
C GLY A 147 -8.70 -12.44 14.24
N ASP A 148 -8.11 -13.28 13.38
CA ASP A 148 -6.76 -13.80 13.60
C ASP A 148 -5.79 -12.62 13.64
N ASN A 149 -5.07 -12.48 14.76
CA ASN A 149 -4.33 -11.26 15.13
C ASN A 149 -3.30 -10.78 14.10
N PHE A 150 -2.93 -11.59 13.10
CA PHE A 150 -1.99 -11.23 12.04
C PHE A 150 -2.51 -11.69 10.68
N ASP A 151 -2.61 -10.75 9.74
CA ASP A 151 -3.00 -11.00 8.36
C ASP A 151 -1.89 -10.54 7.41
N PHE A 152 -1.87 -11.13 6.21
CA PHE A 152 -0.89 -10.84 5.19
C PHE A 152 -1.54 -10.81 3.81
N ASN A 153 -1.59 -9.62 3.20
CA ASN A 153 -2.28 -9.39 1.94
C ASN A 153 -1.30 -9.06 0.81
N LEU A 154 -1.32 -9.85 -0.27
CA LEU A 154 -0.65 -9.52 -1.53
C LEU A 154 -1.59 -8.70 -2.42
N GLY A 155 -1.13 -7.52 -2.85
CA GLY A 155 -1.89 -6.57 -3.66
C GLY A 155 -1.22 -6.26 -5.00
N LEU A 156 -2.04 -6.07 -6.03
CA LEU A 156 -1.69 -5.51 -7.34
C LEU A 156 -2.34 -4.14 -7.49
N GLY A 157 -1.53 -3.09 -7.55
CA GLY A 157 -1.98 -1.71 -7.78
C GLY A 157 -1.92 -1.33 -9.26
N VAL A 158 -2.95 -0.66 -9.75
CA VAL A 158 -2.99 0.00 -11.06
C VAL A 158 -3.45 1.43 -10.83
N ARG A 159 -2.57 2.41 -11.07
CA ARG A 159 -2.83 3.82 -10.76
C ARG A 159 -2.45 4.74 -11.92
N TYR A 160 -3.11 5.87 -12.03
CA TYR A 160 -2.75 6.97 -12.91
C TYR A 160 -2.19 8.12 -12.08
N GLN A 161 -1.02 8.62 -12.47
CA GLN A 161 -0.29 9.70 -11.84
C GLN A 161 -0.53 11.02 -12.56
N PHE A 162 -0.71 12.10 -11.80
CA PHE A 162 -0.96 13.44 -12.33
C PHE A 162 -0.37 14.53 -11.43
#